data_AF-A0A2R6HJQ5-F1
#
_entry.id   AF-A0A2R6HJQ5-F1
#
_cell.length_a   1.000
_cell.length_b   1.000
_cell.length_c   1.000
_cell.angle_alpha   90.00
_cell.angle_beta   90.00
_cell.angle_gamma   90.00
#
_symmetry.space_group_name_H-M   'P 1'
#
loop_
_entity.id
_entity.type
_entity.pdbx_description
1 polymer ?
#
loop_
_entity_poly.entity_id
_entity_poly.type
_entity_poly.pdbx_seq_one_letter_code
_entity_poly.pdbx_strand_id
1 'polypeptide(L)'
;MSDDAPFINPERGTLNTAQIRTEAYPLAGLVMLFGALALVPFVLSLFAGGSPLSILFTIIAQFVLAIGTGLVLIYVVARGIQLADA
;
A
#
# COMPACT_ATOMS: atom_id res chain seq x y z
N MET A 1 17.89 -11.95 23.58
CA MET A 1 17.51 -11.18 22.37
C MET A 1 18.62 -11.47 21.40
N SER A 2 18.36 -12.30 20.39
CA SER A 2 19.32 -12.50 19.31
C SER A 2 19.10 -11.34 18.36
N ASP A 3 20.07 -10.44 18.23
CA ASP A 3 20.01 -9.23 17.41
C ASP A 3 20.09 -9.57 15.90
N ASP A 4 19.19 -10.40 15.39
CA ASP A 4 19.04 -10.59 13.94
C ASP A 4 18.24 -9.41 13.38
N ALA A 5 18.97 -8.40 12.89
CA ALA A 5 18.37 -7.23 12.28
C ALA A 5 17.47 -7.65 11.08
N PRO A 6 16.20 -7.19 11.03
CA PRO A 6 15.30 -7.55 9.94
C PRO A 6 15.89 -7.12 8.60
N PHE A 7 15.67 -7.94 7.56
CA PHE A 7 16.18 -7.74 6.21
C PHE A 7 17.70 -7.85 6.04
N ILE A 8 18.44 -8.27 7.06
CA ILE A 8 19.88 -8.56 6.96
C ILE A 8 20.10 -10.08 7.03
N ASN A 9 21.04 -10.58 6.22
CA ASN A 9 21.51 -11.95 6.30
C ASN A 9 22.60 -12.02 7.38
N PRO A 10 22.38 -12.73 8.49
CA PRO A 10 23.32 -12.74 9.61
C PRO A 10 24.67 -13.41 9.30
N GLU A 11 24.72 -14.31 8.31
CA GLU A 11 25.97 -14.98 7.93
C GLU A 11 26.88 -14.11 7.06
N ARG A 12 26.30 -13.14 6.33
CA ARG A 12 27.01 -12.35 5.31
C ARG A 12 27.01 -10.84 5.57
N GLY A 13 26.18 -10.37 6.51
CA GLY A 13 25.94 -8.93 6.74
C GLY A 13 25.31 -8.21 5.54
N THR A 14 24.75 -8.94 4.57
CA THR A 14 24.17 -8.40 3.34
C THR A 14 22.66 -8.30 3.41
N LEU A 15 22.04 -7.47 2.57
CA LEU A 15 20.59 -7.42 2.43
C LEU A 15 19.97 -8.78 2.08
N ASN A 16 18.93 -9.19 2.81
CA ASN A 16 18.09 -10.35 2.49
C ASN A 16 17.00 -9.95 1.48
N THR A 17 17.36 -9.97 0.20
CA THR A 17 16.45 -9.59 -0.89
C THR A 17 15.24 -10.51 -1.04
N ALA A 18 15.34 -11.77 -0.59
CA ALA A 18 14.23 -12.71 -0.58
C ALA A 18 13.16 -12.26 0.43
N GLN A 19 13.56 -11.92 1.66
CA GLN A 19 12.65 -11.38 2.68
C GLN A 19 12.02 -10.07 2.22
N ILE A 20 12.81 -9.13 1.66
CA ILE A 20 12.27 -7.87 1.13
C ILE A 20 11.17 -8.10 0.10
N ARG A 21 11.40 -9.03 -0.84
CA ARG A 21 10.39 -9.36 -1.85
C ARG A 21 9.13 -9.96 -1.21
N THR A 22 9.29 -10.87 -0.25
CA THR A 22 8.17 -11.48 0.47
C THR A 22 7.33 -10.43 1.19
N GLU A 23 7.95 -9.46 1.85
CA GLU A 23 7.23 -8.38 2.54
C GLU A 23 6.64 -7.33 1.60
N ALA A 24 7.21 -7.17 0.40
CA ALA A 24 6.68 -6.25 -0.61
C ALA A 24 5.39 -6.76 -1.26
N TYR A 25 5.16 -8.08 -1.33
CA TYR A 25 3.96 -8.63 -1.99
C TYR A 25 2.64 -8.18 -1.34
N PRO A 26 2.44 -8.31 -0.02
CA PRO A 26 1.24 -7.82 0.63
C PRO A 26 1.02 -6.31 0.43
N LEU A 27 2.08 -5.52 0.52
CA LEU A 27 2.03 -4.06 0.30
C LEU A 27 1.60 -3.72 -1.13
N ALA A 28 2.21 -4.36 -2.12
CA ALA A 28 1.85 -4.20 -3.52
C ALA A 28 0.39 -4.60 -3.77
N GLY A 29 -0.07 -5.69 -3.13
CA GLY A 29 -1.46 -6.12 -3.17
C GLY A 29 -2.44 -5.06 -2.65
N LEU A 30 -2.15 -4.46 -1.49
CA LEU A 30 -2.99 -3.40 -0.91
C LEU A 30 -3.01 -2.14 -1.78
N VAL A 31 -1.85 -1.70 -2.27
CA VAL A 31 -1.74 -0.54 -3.16
C VAL A 31 -2.51 -0.78 -4.46
N MET A 32 -2.35 -1.95 -5.08
CA MET A 32 -3.09 -2.33 -6.29
C MET A 32 -4.59 -2.38 -6.04
N LEU A 33 -5.03 -2.92 -4.90
CA LEU A 33 -6.44 -2.99 -4.55
C LEU A 33 -7.08 -1.59 -4.48
N PHE A 34 -6.53 -0.69 -3.66
CA PHE A 34 -7.11 0.64 -3.50
C PHE A 34 -6.92 1.52 -4.73
N GLY A 35 -5.80 1.38 -5.43
CA GLY A 35 -5.56 2.04 -6.71
C GLY A 35 -6.59 1.62 -7.76
N ALA A 36 -6.85 0.32 -7.91
CA ALA A 36 -7.86 -0.19 -8.84
C ALA A 36 -9.27 0.23 -8.45
N LEU A 37 -9.61 0.20 -7.16
CA LEU A 37 -10.92 0.65 -6.67
C LEU A 37 -11.15 2.14 -6.92
N ALA A 38 -10.14 2.99 -6.70
CA ALA A 38 -10.24 4.42 -6.98
C ALA A 38 -10.22 4.75 -8.47
N LEU A 39 -9.60 3.89 -9.29
CA LEU A 39 -9.56 4.06 -10.74
C LEU A 39 -10.96 4.00 -11.36
N VAL A 40 -11.86 3.17 -10.83
CA VAL A 40 -13.24 3.04 -11.34
C VAL A 40 -13.99 4.39 -11.32
N PRO A 41 -14.20 5.06 -10.17
CA PRO A 41 -14.88 6.36 -10.14
C PRO A 41 -14.08 7.43 -10.88
N PHE A 42 -12.74 7.39 -10.85
CA PHE A 42 -11.94 8.34 -11.62
C PHE A 42 -12.20 8.24 -13.13
N VAL A 43 -12.22 7.03 -13.69
CA VAL A 43 -12.53 6.82 -15.11
C VAL A 43 -13.95 7.27 -15.44
N LEU A 44 -14.93 7.01 -14.57
CA LEU A 44 -16.30 7.50 -14.74
C LEU A 44 -16.38 9.03 -14.75
N SER A 45 -15.53 9.73 -13.99
CA SER A 45 -15.51 11.20 -13.97
C SER A 45 -15.09 11.79 -15.32
N LEU A 46 -14.20 11.12 -16.05
CA LEU A 46 -13.73 11.53 -17.38
C LEU A 46 -14.87 11.50 -18.41
N PHE A 47 -15.77 10.53 -18.33
CA PHE A 47 -16.94 10.42 -19.20
C PHE A 47 -18.05 11.42 -18.86
N ALA A 48 -18.04 12.00 -17.65
CA ALA A 48 -19.07 12.92 -17.18
C ALA A 48 -18.90 14.38 -17.68
N GLY A 49 -17.89 14.67 -18.51
CA GLY A 49 -17.82 15.87 -19.35
C GLY A 49 -17.87 17.21 -18.60
N GLY A 50 -17.30 17.29 -17.39
CA GLY A 50 -17.28 18.52 -16.58
C GLY A 50 -18.59 18.87 -15.86
N SER A 51 -19.59 17.98 -15.91
CA SER A 51 -20.82 18.11 -15.09
C SER A 51 -20.51 18.00 -13.58
N PRO A 52 -21.42 18.43 -12.69
CA PRO A 52 -21.28 18.21 -11.24
C PRO A 52 -21.04 16.75 -10.85
N LEU A 53 -21.49 15.81 -11.69
CA LEU A 53 -21.25 14.38 -11.51
C LEU A 53 -19.76 14.02 -11.65
N SER A 54 -19.01 14.72 -12.50
CA SER A 54 -17.55 14.55 -12.61
C SER A 54 -16.84 14.93 -11.31
N ILE A 55 -17.28 16.00 -10.65
CA ILE A 55 -16.74 16.44 -9.36
C ILE A 55 -17.06 15.39 -8.29
N LEU A 56 -18.30 14.89 -8.24
CA LEU A 56 -18.70 13.87 -7.28
C LEU A 56 -17.86 12.59 -7.41
N PHE A 57 -17.70 12.06 -8.63
CA PHE A 57 -16.87 10.88 -8.86
C PHE A 57 -15.40 11.12 -8.52
N THR A 58 -14.87 12.31 -8.78
CA THR A 58 -13.52 12.68 -8.39
C THR A 58 -13.34 12.69 -6.87
N ILE A 59 -14.31 13.24 -6.13
CA ILE A 59 -14.32 13.22 -4.66
C ILE A 59 -14.34 11.78 -4.14
N ILE A 60 -15.18 10.92 -4.72
CA ILE A 60 -15.25 9.50 -4.35
C ILE A 60 -13.90 8.81 -4.62
N ALA A 61 -13.28 9.03 -5.77
CA ALA A 61 -11.97 8.47 -6.10
C ALA A 61 -10.91 8.90 -5.07
N GLN A 62 -10.85 10.19 -4.75
CA GLN A 62 -9.93 10.74 -3.76
C GLN A 62 -10.18 10.18 -2.35
N PHE A 63 -11.44 10.02 -1.96
CA PHE A 63 -11.82 9.42 -0.68
C PHE A 63 -11.32 7.97 -0.55
N VAL A 64 -11.49 7.17 -1.60
CA VAL A 64 -10.97 5.79 -1.64
C VAL A 64 -9.45 5.77 -1.54
N LEU A 65 -8.75 6.65 -2.26
CA LEU A 65 -7.29 6.76 -2.17
C LEU A 65 -6.83 7.19 -0.77
N ALA A 66 -7.52 8.13 -0.13
CA ALA A 66 -7.18 8.62 1.20
C ALA A 66 -7.31 7.50 2.25
N ILE A 67 -8.45 6.79 2.25
CA ILE A 67 -8.66 5.65 3.15
C ILE A 67 -7.67 4.53 2.85
N GLY A 68 -7.50 4.18 1.57
CA GLY A 68 -6.58 3.14 1.15
C GLY A 68 -5.14 3.43 1.58
N THR A 69 -4.69 4.66 1.44
CA THR A 69 -3.38 5.11 1.92
C THR A 69 -3.26 4.95 3.43
N GLY A 70 -4.27 5.38 4.20
CA GLY A 70 -4.29 5.19 5.65
C GLY A 70 -4.17 3.71 6.05
N LEU A 71 -4.92 2.83 5.40
CA LEU A 71 -4.88 1.39 5.67
C LEU A 71 -3.54 0.75 5.27
N VAL A 72 -2.96 1.14 4.14
CA VAL A 72 -1.61 0.69 3.74
C VAL A 72 -0.57 1.11 4.77
N LEU A 73 -0.62 2.35 5.26
CA LEU A 73 0.32 2.83 6.29
C LEU A 73 0.15 2.10 7.62
N ILE A 74 -1.09 1.85 8.06
CA ILE A 74 -1.35 1.03 9.26
C ILE A 74 -0.76 -0.37 9.10
N TYR A 75 -0.93 -0.98 7.92
CA TYR A 75 -0.34 -2.29 7.62
C TYR A 75 1.19 -2.25 7.67
N VAL A 76 1.84 -1.23 7.08
CA VAL A 76 3.31 -1.05 7.15
C VAL A 76 3.78 -1.00 8.59
N VAL A 77 3.13 -0.19 9.44
CA VAL A 77 3.50 -0.04 10.85
C VAL A 77 3.33 -1.35 11.59
N ALA A 78 2.16 -1.99 11.47
CA ALA A 78 1.89 -3.25 12.14
C ALA A 78 2.87 -4.35 11.72
N ARG A 79 3.19 -4.44 10.43
CA ARG A 79 4.14 -5.42 9.91
C ARG A 79 5.58 -5.11 10.33
N GLY A 80 5.95 -3.84 10.38
CA GLY A 80 7.26 -3.40 10.89
C GLY A 80 7.48 -3.82 12.34
N ILE A 81 6.48 -3.65 13.20
CA ILE A 81 6.54 -4.11 14.59
C ILE A 81 6.70 -5.64 14.66
N GLN A 82 5.88 -6.39 13.91
CA GLN A 82 5.98 -7.85 13.86
C GLN A 82 7.36 -8.36 13.42
N LEU A 83 8.01 -7.66 12.49
CA LEU A 83 9.34 -8.02 12.01
C LEU A 83 10.45 -7.64 13.00
N ALA A 84 10.23 -6.64 13.84
CA ALA A 84 11.17 -6.25 14.89
C ALA A 84 11.07 -7.14 16.14
N ASP A 85 9.87 -7.68 16.41
CA ASP A 85 9.59 -8.57 17.54
C ASP A 85 9.85 -10.06 17.24
N ALA A 86 10.06 -10.42 15.97
CA ALA A 86 10.32 -11.78 15.50
C ALA A 86 11.77 -12.20 15.74
#